data_AF-A0A8S3SLN5-F1
#
_entry.id   AF-A0A8S3SLN5-F1
#
_cell.length_a   1.000
_cell.length_b   1.000
_cell.length_c   1.000
_cell.angle_alpha   90.00
_cell.angle_beta   90.00
_cell.angle_gamma   90.00
#
_symmetry.space_group_name_H-M   'P 1'
#
loop_
_entity.id
_entity.type
_entity.pdbx_description
1 polymer ?
#
loop_
_entity_poly.entity_id
_entity_poly.type
_entity_poly.pdbx_seq_one_letter_code
_entity_poly.pdbx_strand_id
1 'polypeptide(L)'
;MAANLNIQQLVDKPTRGDNTLDVLFTSHPGQLNRCKTIPPLGNSDHDIVLLDFSHGLQKPKQQKRKIYLWKKANIAMINQHLKEKYNIFKNTDFEDVNSLWTNIKGLILDAINQHVPTRNTLTKHSHPWMNSELRRLSNKKQRAYTLAKSSGKTRDIKKYKFLKSQLQKEARQAHSNYMEDIVSDDLQKNPKRFWSYVKSRKQDASQIVTLKSKDGFLHSDTDTKVSILNQQFQSVYTKEDTSTLPDLGTSPHPTMDNIVIHERGVYKLLKGLRPFKATGPDEVPTNILKQAAESLAPYLTRMFQLSLDEGKIPDEWRKVFDLKHHLHDDMAYDRRKNSDCCTDFCETLVNSRAMERMK
;
A
#
# COMPACT_ATOMS: atom_id res chain seq x y z
N MET A 1 -44.54 2.43 -30.35
CA MET A 1 -44.07 3.49 -29.43
C MET A 1 -42.61 3.90 -29.66
N ALA A 2 -41.65 2.99 -29.88
CA ALA A 2 -40.23 3.37 -30.04
C ALA A 2 -39.91 4.17 -31.33
N ALA A 3 -40.60 3.92 -32.45
CA ALA A 3 -40.34 4.58 -33.73
C ALA A 3 -40.57 6.11 -33.71
N ASN A 4 -41.45 6.61 -32.84
CA ASN A 4 -41.77 8.04 -32.77
C ASN A 4 -40.79 8.85 -31.89
N LEU A 5 -39.87 8.19 -31.17
CA LEU A 5 -38.97 8.83 -30.20
C LEU A 5 -37.50 8.78 -30.62
N ASN A 6 -37.19 8.32 -31.84
CA ASN A 6 -35.83 8.13 -32.35
C ASN A 6 -34.92 7.33 -31.39
N ILE A 7 -35.49 6.33 -30.72
CA ILE A 7 -34.79 5.42 -29.80
C ILE A 7 -34.80 4.00 -30.36
N GLN A 8 -33.67 3.30 -30.22
CA GLN A 8 -33.48 1.94 -30.68
C GLN A 8 -33.33 0.99 -29.49
N GLN A 9 -34.00 -0.17 -29.54
CA GLN A 9 -33.80 -1.25 -28.59
C GLN A 9 -32.47 -1.97 -28.88
N LEU A 10 -31.60 -2.07 -27.88
CA LEU A 10 -30.26 -2.67 -28.00
C LEU A 10 -30.22 -4.17 -27.67
N VAL A 11 -31.19 -4.69 -26.93
CA VAL A 11 -31.26 -6.11 -26.56
C VAL A 11 -32.12 -6.86 -27.56
N ASP A 12 -31.48 -7.71 -28.35
CA ASP A 12 -32.08 -8.48 -29.45
C ASP A 12 -32.15 -9.98 -29.16
N LYS A 13 -31.57 -10.44 -28.04
CA LYS A 13 -31.48 -11.85 -27.67
C LYS A 13 -32.39 -12.18 -26.50
N PRO A 14 -32.93 -13.41 -26.46
CA PRO A 14 -33.67 -13.90 -25.30
C PRO A 14 -32.85 -13.80 -24.02
N THR A 15 -33.50 -13.28 -22.98
CA THR A 15 -32.94 -13.14 -21.63
C THR A 15 -33.61 -14.08 -20.63
N ARG A 16 -34.77 -14.67 -20.96
CA ARG A 16 -35.42 -15.70 -20.15
C ARG A 16 -36.06 -16.75 -21.04
N GLY A 17 -35.44 -17.93 -21.13
CA GLY A 17 -35.87 -18.97 -22.07
C GLY A 17 -35.79 -18.43 -23.51
N ASP A 18 -36.91 -18.48 -24.23
CA ASP A 18 -37.04 -17.95 -25.59
C ASP A 18 -37.55 -16.49 -25.63
N ASN A 19 -37.79 -15.88 -24.46
CA ASN A 19 -38.33 -14.52 -24.36
C ASN A 19 -37.24 -13.47 -24.10
N THR A 20 -37.41 -12.30 -24.70
CA THR A 20 -36.61 -11.09 -24.43
C THR A 20 -37.39 -10.19 -23.47
N LEU A 21 -37.03 -10.20 -22.18
CA LEU A 21 -37.73 -9.42 -21.15
C LEU A 21 -36.94 -8.19 -20.71
N ASP A 22 -35.61 -8.26 -20.75
CA ASP A 22 -34.75 -7.16 -20.37
C ASP A 22 -34.49 -6.27 -21.58
N VAL A 23 -35.26 -5.19 -21.71
CA VAL A 23 -35.16 -4.22 -22.81
C VAL A 23 -34.33 -3.02 -22.40
N LEU A 24 -33.52 -2.52 -23.33
CA LEU A 24 -32.77 -1.27 -23.15
C LEU A 24 -32.88 -0.44 -24.43
N PHE A 25 -33.28 0.81 -24.27
CA PHE A 25 -33.43 1.77 -25.38
C PHE A 25 -32.34 2.83 -25.30
N THR A 26 -31.83 3.26 -26.46
CA THR A 26 -30.90 4.40 -26.56
C THR A 26 -31.22 5.24 -27.80
N SER A 27 -30.98 6.54 -27.72
CA SER A 27 -30.97 7.46 -28.86
C SER A 27 -29.61 7.52 -29.56
N HIS A 28 -28.56 6.90 -28.99
CA HIS A 28 -27.18 6.96 -29.49
C HIS A 28 -26.58 5.56 -29.67
N PRO A 29 -27.10 4.74 -30.59
CA PRO A 29 -26.65 3.36 -30.77
C PRO A 29 -25.17 3.25 -31.17
N GLY A 30 -24.61 4.27 -31.82
CA GLY A 30 -23.19 4.31 -32.21
C GLY A 30 -22.19 4.31 -31.04
N GLN A 31 -22.62 4.56 -29.80
CA GLN A 31 -21.77 4.48 -28.61
C GLN A 31 -21.64 3.05 -28.05
N LEU A 32 -22.49 2.12 -28.51
CA LEU A 32 -22.49 0.73 -28.08
C LEU A 32 -21.45 -0.07 -28.86
N ASN A 33 -20.45 -0.61 -28.17
CA ASN A 33 -19.47 -1.52 -28.75
C ASN A 33 -20.02 -2.95 -28.82
N ARG A 34 -20.79 -3.37 -27.83
CA ARG A 34 -21.20 -4.77 -27.67
C ARG A 34 -22.44 -4.94 -26.80
N CYS A 35 -23.41 -5.72 -27.29
CA CYS A 35 -24.50 -6.27 -26.48
C CYS A 35 -24.43 -7.81 -26.51
N LYS A 36 -24.37 -8.46 -25.33
CA LYS A 36 -24.35 -9.93 -25.20
C LYS A 36 -25.13 -10.39 -23.99
N THR A 37 -25.82 -11.52 -24.11
CA THR A 37 -26.37 -12.23 -22.96
C THR A 37 -25.34 -13.19 -22.38
N ILE A 38 -25.12 -13.13 -21.08
CA ILE A 38 -24.19 -13.99 -20.33
C ILE A 38 -24.99 -14.79 -19.29
N PRO A 39 -24.44 -15.91 -18.76
CA PRO A 39 -25.20 -16.78 -17.87
C PRO A 39 -25.76 -16.03 -16.65
N PRO A 40 -26.90 -16.49 -16.09
CA PRO A 40 -27.53 -15.89 -14.92
C PRO A 40 -26.59 -15.77 -13.72
N LEU A 41 -26.78 -14.71 -12.94
CA LEU A 41 -26.10 -14.54 -11.65
C LEU A 41 -26.80 -15.42 -10.60
N GLY A 42 -26.04 -16.27 -9.91
CA GLY A 42 -26.58 -17.10 -8.84
C GLY A 42 -27.75 -17.97 -9.31
N ASN A 43 -28.91 -17.80 -8.67
CA ASN A 43 -30.14 -18.54 -8.98
C ASN A 43 -31.13 -17.74 -9.83
N SER A 44 -30.70 -16.60 -10.41
CA SER A 44 -31.51 -15.86 -11.38
C SER A 44 -31.99 -16.79 -12.50
N ASP A 45 -33.24 -16.63 -12.87
CA ASP A 45 -33.86 -17.24 -14.04
C ASP A 45 -33.72 -16.37 -15.30
N HIS A 46 -33.19 -15.15 -15.16
CA HIS A 46 -32.78 -14.28 -16.25
C HIS A 46 -31.27 -14.38 -16.54
N ASP A 47 -30.91 -14.54 -17.81
CA ASP A 47 -29.58 -14.27 -18.34
C ASP A 47 -29.23 -12.79 -18.15
N ILE A 48 -27.97 -12.49 -17.84
CA ILE A 48 -27.54 -11.10 -17.64
C ILE A 48 -27.29 -10.46 -19.02
N VAL A 49 -27.80 -9.26 -19.21
CA VAL A 49 -27.46 -8.42 -20.37
C VAL A 49 -26.17 -7.67 -20.08
N LEU A 50 -25.12 -7.96 -20.85
CA LEU A 50 -23.84 -7.26 -20.80
C LEU A 50 -23.74 -6.26 -21.96
N LEU A 51 -23.71 -4.98 -21.60
CA LEU A 51 -23.51 -3.87 -22.51
C LEU A 51 -22.10 -3.28 -22.34
N ASP A 52 -21.44 -3.01 -23.44
CA ASP A 52 -20.13 -2.39 -23.51
C ASP A 52 -20.26 -1.08 -24.29
N PHE A 53 -19.98 0.04 -23.65
CA PHE A 53 -20.10 1.37 -24.23
C PHE A 53 -18.75 2.08 -24.23
N SER A 54 -18.42 2.74 -25.33
CA SER A 54 -17.25 3.61 -25.41
C SER A 54 -17.58 4.97 -24.80
N HIS A 55 -17.09 5.20 -23.58
CA HIS A 55 -17.11 6.52 -22.96
C HIS A 55 -15.68 7.03 -22.86
N GLY A 56 -15.45 8.31 -23.17
CA GLY A 56 -14.15 8.99 -23.04
C GLY A 56 -13.66 9.17 -21.61
N LEU A 57 -14.19 8.42 -20.64
CA LEU A 57 -13.78 8.48 -19.25
C LEU A 57 -12.42 7.78 -19.10
N GLN A 58 -11.35 8.58 -19.10
CA GLN A 58 -10.02 8.09 -18.75
C GLN A 58 -9.98 7.80 -17.25
N LYS A 59 -10.16 6.52 -16.87
CA LYS A 59 -9.82 6.11 -15.51
C LYS A 59 -8.32 6.30 -15.33
N PRO A 60 -7.87 6.92 -14.23
CA PRO A 60 -6.44 7.00 -13.94
C PRO A 60 -5.88 5.58 -13.92
N LYS A 61 -4.90 5.30 -14.78
CA LYS A 61 -4.25 3.99 -14.81
C LYS A 61 -3.62 3.79 -13.44
N GLN A 62 -4.03 2.74 -12.73
CA GLN A 62 -3.35 2.35 -11.50
C GLN A 62 -1.89 2.06 -11.84
N GLN A 63 -0.98 2.86 -11.27
CA GLN A 63 0.44 2.62 -11.42
C GLN A 63 0.78 1.28 -10.77
N LYS A 64 1.44 0.42 -11.54
CA LYS A 64 1.95 -0.85 -11.02
C LYS A 64 3.02 -0.53 -9.99
N ARG A 65 2.85 -1.00 -8.75
CA ARG A 65 3.86 -0.85 -7.71
C ARG A 65 4.76 -2.09 -7.71
N LYS A 66 6.07 -1.88 -7.63
CA LYS A 66 7.07 -2.94 -7.40
C LYS A 66 6.94 -3.39 -5.94
N ILE A 67 6.79 -4.68 -5.70
CA ILE A 67 6.72 -5.28 -4.36
C ILE A 67 7.94 -6.17 -4.17
N TYR A 68 8.69 -5.93 -3.09
CA TYR A 68 9.79 -6.79 -2.66
C TYR A 68 9.27 -8.06 -1.98
N LEU A 69 9.75 -9.23 -2.41
CA LEU A 69 9.36 -10.53 -1.87
C LEU A 69 10.30 -10.93 -0.72
N TRP A 70 10.17 -10.25 0.43
CA TRP A 70 11.06 -10.44 1.59
C TRP A 70 11.18 -11.87 2.10
N LYS A 71 10.14 -12.70 1.96
CA LYS A 71 10.20 -14.13 2.33
C LYS A 71 11.15 -14.95 1.44
N LYS A 72 11.52 -14.42 0.27
CA LYS A 72 12.44 -15.04 -0.70
C LYS A 72 13.77 -14.28 -0.80
N ALA A 73 14.01 -13.30 0.08
CA ALA A 73 15.24 -12.53 0.08
C ALA A 73 16.41 -13.42 0.55
N ASN A 74 17.56 -13.33 -0.13
CA ASN A 74 18.76 -14.03 0.31
C ASN A 74 19.55 -13.14 1.29
N ILE A 75 19.21 -13.26 2.57
CA ILE A 75 19.76 -12.41 3.63
C ILE A 75 21.25 -12.67 3.87
N ALA A 76 21.72 -13.90 3.65
CA ALA A 76 23.13 -14.23 3.74
C ALA A 76 23.95 -13.44 2.69
N MET A 77 23.48 -13.43 1.44
CA MET A 77 24.12 -12.70 0.35
C MET A 77 24.10 -11.18 0.55
N ILE A 78 23.00 -10.63 1.11
CA ILE A 78 22.94 -9.21 1.47
C ILE A 78 23.99 -8.89 2.53
N ASN A 79 24.05 -9.67 3.61
CA ASN A 79 25.03 -9.43 4.68
C ASN A 79 26.47 -9.55 4.16
N GLN A 80 26.74 -10.52 3.27
CA GLN A 80 28.03 -10.67 2.63
C GLN A 80 28.38 -9.48 1.74
N HIS A 81 27.47 -9.06 0.85
CA HIS A 81 27.66 -7.89 -0.01
C HIS A 81 28.03 -6.67 0.84
N LEU A 82 27.23 -6.37 1.87
CA LEU A 82 27.49 -5.23 2.75
C LEU A 82 28.85 -5.37 3.47
N LYS A 83 29.21 -6.55 3.99
CA LYS A 83 30.53 -6.77 4.61
C LYS A 83 31.68 -6.51 3.63
N GLU A 84 31.56 -6.95 2.38
CA GLU A 84 32.58 -6.73 1.35
C GLU A 84 32.76 -5.24 1.04
N LYS A 85 31.65 -4.51 0.86
CA LYS A 85 31.66 -3.06 0.58
C LYS A 85 32.19 -2.24 1.77
N TYR A 86 32.09 -2.76 2.99
CA TYR A 86 32.54 -2.05 4.19
C TYR A 86 34.04 -1.77 4.16
N ASN A 87 34.83 -2.64 3.54
CA ASN A 87 36.29 -2.47 3.43
C ASN A 87 36.69 -1.20 2.65
N ILE A 88 35.89 -0.82 1.65
CA ILE A 88 36.10 0.42 0.90
C ILE A 88 35.53 1.59 1.69
N PHE A 89 34.31 1.42 2.21
CA PHE A 89 33.60 2.46 2.96
C PHE A 89 34.37 2.98 4.18
N LYS A 90 35.01 2.09 4.96
CA LYS A 90 35.74 2.49 6.18
C LYS A 90 36.89 3.45 5.90
N ASN A 91 37.49 3.38 4.71
CA ASN A 91 38.60 4.22 4.28
C ASN A 91 38.15 5.37 3.35
N THR A 92 36.85 5.51 3.11
CA THR A 92 36.30 6.60 2.30
C THR A 92 36.06 7.79 3.22
N ASP A 93 36.55 8.96 2.83
CA ASP A 93 36.22 10.22 3.49
C ASP A 93 35.00 10.85 2.82
N PHE A 94 34.13 11.44 3.63
CA PHE A 94 32.90 12.08 3.18
C PHE A 94 32.93 13.53 3.64
N GLU A 95 32.60 14.45 2.75
CA GLU A 95 32.66 15.89 3.01
C GLU A 95 31.60 16.34 4.03
N ASP A 96 30.44 15.70 4.02
CA ASP A 96 29.33 16.02 4.91
C ASP A 96 28.42 14.82 5.21
N VAL A 97 27.51 15.05 6.17
CA VAL A 97 26.45 14.13 6.61
C VAL A 97 25.57 13.66 5.44
N ASN A 98 25.30 14.51 4.44
CA ASN A 98 24.45 14.18 3.29
C ASN A 98 25.13 13.20 2.32
N SER A 99 26.41 13.40 2.04
CA SER A 99 27.22 12.57 1.15
C SER A 99 27.43 11.19 1.77
N LEU A 100 27.70 11.15 3.07
CA LEU A 100 27.78 9.91 3.83
C LEU A 100 26.46 9.12 3.78
N TRP A 101 25.32 9.78 4.06
CA TRP A 101 24.02 9.13 3.98
C TRP A 101 23.69 8.62 2.57
N THR A 102 23.94 9.44 1.55
CA THR A 102 23.69 9.07 0.15
C THR A 102 24.45 7.81 -0.24
N ASN A 103 25.71 7.69 0.21
CA ASN A 103 26.51 6.49 -0.01
C ASN A 103 25.93 5.26 0.72
N ILE A 104 25.64 5.38 2.02
CA ILE A 104 25.08 4.28 2.83
C ILE A 104 23.76 3.80 2.22
N LYS A 105 22.85 4.74 1.90
CA LYS A 105 21.58 4.46 1.23
C LYS A 105 21.80 3.74 -0.10
N GLY A 106 22.73 4.22 -0.93
CA GLY A 106 23.08 3.59 -2.19
C GLY A 106 23.52 2.13 -2.02
N LEU A 107 24.40 1.85 -1.06
CA LEU A 107 24.87 0.49 -0.76
C LEU A 107 23.73 -0.43 -0.30
N ILE A 108 22.82 0.08 0.54
CA ILE A 108 21.65 -0.68 1.00
C ILE A 108 20.72 -1.00 -0.18
N LEU A 109 20.39 -0.01 -1.00
CA LEU A 109 19.47 -0.17 -2.12
C LEU A 109 20.07 -1.07 -3.22
N ASP A 110 21.38 -1.01 -3.46
CA ASP A 110 22.07 -1.91 -4.38
C ASP A 110 21.99 -3.37 -3.89
N ALA A 111 22.30 -3.62 -2.62
CA ALA A 111 22.17 -4.95 -2.02
C ALA A 111 20.74 -5.49 -2.10
N ILE A 112 19.73 -4.64 -1.88
CA ILE A 112 18.31 -5.01 -2.03
C ILE A 112 18.00 -5.38 -3.48
N ASN A 113 18.39 -4.54 -4.44
CA ASN A 113 18.04 -4.75 -5.85
C ASN A 113 18.67 -6.01 -6.44
N GLN A 114 19.86 -6.40 -5.97
CA GLN A 114 20.54 -7.63 -6.41
C GLN A 114 19.98 -8.89 -5.76
N HIS A 115 19.64 -8.84 -4.47
CA HIS A 115 19.40 -10.06 -3.66
C HIS A 115 17.96 -10.23 -3.18
N VAL A 116 17.05 -9.31 -3.50
CA VAL A 116 15.63 -9.39 -3.13
C VAL A 116 14.75 -9.50 -4.38
N PRO A 117 14.15 -10.68 -4.64
CA PRO A 117 13.23 -10.85 -5.75
C PRO A 117 12.05 -9.91 -5.66
N THR A 118 11.58 -9.41 -6.80
CA THR A 118 10.45 -8.47 -6.85
C THR A 118 9.31 -8.98 -7.73
N ARG A 119 8.12 -8.46 -7.48
CA ARG A 119 6.93 -8.68 -8.29
C ARG A 119 6.13 -7.41 -8.40
N ASN A 120 5.56 -7.16 -9.57
CA ASN A 120 4.62 -6.04 -9.76
C ASN A 120 3.23 -6.38 -9.21
N THR A 121 2.56 -5.40 -8.61
CA THR A 121 1.14 -5.50 -8.26
C THR A 121 0.33 -5.93 -9.49
N LEU A 122 -0.58 -6.89 -9.30
CA LEU A 122 -1.56 -7.20 -10.32
C LEU A 122 -2.54 -6.02 -10.44
N THR A 123 -2.90 -5.67 -11.67
CA THR A 123 -3.89 -4.61 -11.96
C THR A 123 -5.34 -5.05 -11.76
N LYS A 124 -5.58 -6.36 -11.55
CA LYS A 124 -6.92 -6.92 -11.41
C LYS A 124 -7.29 -7.10 -9.94
N HIS A 125 -8.35 -6.41 -9.53
CA HIS A 125 -9.11 -6.71 -8.33
C HIS A 125 -9.72 -8.09 -8.47
N SER A 126 -9.08 -9.08 -7.88
CA SER A 126 -9.62 -10.43 -7.73
C SER A 126 -9.86 -10.65 -6.26
N HIS A 127 -10.97 -11.28 -5.93
CA HIS A 127 -11.20 -11.70 -4.55
C HIS A 127 -10.04 -12.59 -4.07
N PRO A 128 -9.58 -12.44 -2.82
CA PRO A 128 -8.43 -13.19 -2.30
C PRO A 128 -8.58 -14.71 -2.37
N TRP A 129 -9.81 -15.22 -2.24
CA TRP A 129 -10.11 -16.65 -2.33
C TRP A 129 -10.20 -17.20 -3.77
N MET A 130 -10.04 -16.35 -4.80
CA MET A 130 -10.09 -16.78 -6.21
C MET A 130 -8.74 -17.33 -6.70
N ASN A 131 -8.59 -18.64 -6.59
CA ASN A 131 -7.43 -19.39 -7.06
C ASN A 131 -7.52 -19.80 -8.56
N SER A 132 -6.48 -20.45 -9.08
CA SER A 132 -6.39 -20.93 -10.46
C SER A 132 -7.44 -21.99 -10.79
N GLU A 133 -7.76 -22.87 -9.85
CA GLU A 133 -8.75 -23.94 -10.03
C GLU A 133 -10.17 -23.39 -10.20
N LEU A 134 -10.58 -22.42 -9.37
CA LEU A 134 -11.85 -21.73 -9.51
C LEU A 134 -11.96 -20.98 -10.84
N ARG A 135 -10.88 -20.36 -11.32
CA ARG A 135 -10.86 -19.73 -12.65
C ARG A 135 -11.00 -20.75 -13.76
N ARG A 136 -10.31 -21.89 -13.66
CA ARG A 136 -10.41 -22.99 -14.62
C ARG A 136 -11.84 -23.54 -14.66
N LEU A 137 -12.46 -23.73 -13.50
CA LEU A 137 -13.85 -24.19 -13.39
C LEU A 137 -14.84 -23.16 -13.94
N SER A 138 -14.64 -21.88 -13.68
CA SER A 138 -15.44 -20.78 -14.26
C SER A 138 -15.36 -20.77 -15.79
N ASN A 139 -14.16 -20.94 -16.35
CA ASN A 139 -13.97 -21.06 -17.80
C ASN A 139 -14.65 -22.31 -18.37
N LYS A 140 -14.57 -23.47 -17.68
CA LYS A 140 -15.28 -24.69 -18.09
C LYS A 140 -16.80 -24.48 -18.09
N LYS A 141 -17.35 -23.86 -17.03
CA LYS A 141 -18.76 -23.49 -16.93
C LYS A 141 -19.18 -22.57 -18.08
N GLN A 142 -18.36 -21.58 -18.42
CA GLN A 142 -18.66 -20.66 -19.52
C GLN A 142 -18.71 -21.37 -20.88
N ARG A 143 -17.74 -22.27 -21.17
CA ARG A 143 -17.76 -23.07 -22.41
C ARG A 143 -18.99 -23.97 -22.48
N ALA A 144 -19.34 -24.62 -21.37
CA ALA A 144 -20.52 -25.49 -21.30
C ALA A 144 -21.82 -24.71 -21.49
N TYR A 145 -21.92 -23.49 -20.98
CA TYR A 145 -23.06 -22.61 -21.22
C TYR A 145 -23.19 -22.25 -22.70
N THR A 146 -22.11 -21.79 -23.35
CA THR A 146 -22.14 -21.44 -24.77
C THR A 146 -22.58 -22.64 -25.61
N LEU A 147 -22.06 -23.84 -25.31
CA LEU A 147 -22.47 -25.08 -26.00
C LEU A 147 -23.94 -25.42 -25.74
N ALA A 148 -24.41 -25.34 -24.49
CA ALA A 148 -25.81 -25.62 -24.15
C ALA A 148 -26.77 -24.66 -24.87
N LYS A 149 -26.40 -23.38 -24.99
CA LYS A 149 -27.19 -22.36 -25.68
C LYS A 149 -27.21 -22.58 -27.19
N SER A 150 -26.12 -23.06 -27.79
CA SER A 150 -26.07 -23.31 -29.24
C SER A 150 -26.64 -24.67 -29.65
N SER A 151 -26.51 -25.71 -28.80
CA SER A 151 -26.91 -27.07 -29.16
C SER A 151 -28.35 -27.41 -28.77
N GLY A 152 -28.90 -26.78 -27.73
CA GLY A 152 -30.21 -27.10 -27.17
C GLY A 152 -30.34 -28.50 -26.56
N LYS A 153 -29.26 -29.31 -26.54
CA LYS A 153 -29.32 -30.72 -26.14
C LYS A 153 -29.41 -30.86 -24.62
N THR A 154 -30.31 -31.72 -24.14
CA THR A 154 -30.49 -32.04 -22.72
C THR A 154 -29.19 -32.42 -22.01
N ARG A 155 -28.30 -33.16 -22.67
CA ARG A 155 -26.98 -33.52 -22.14
C ARG A 155 -26.11 -32.29 -21.85
N ASP A 156 -26.08 -31.33 -22.76
CA ASP A 156 -25.21 -30.15 -22.66
C ASP A 156 -25.77 -29.19 -21.61
N ILE A 157 -27.11 -29.06 -21.53
CA ILE A 157 -27.82 -28.34 -20.45
C ILE A 157 -27.51 -28.95 -19.08
N LYS A 158 -27.59 -30.29 -18.94
CA LYS A 158 -27.24 -31.00 -17.69
C LYS A 158 -25.78 -30.75 -17.30
N LYS A 159 -24.85 -30.82 -18.26
CA LYS A 159 -23.42 -30.54 -18.04
C LYS A 159 -23.18 -29.10 -17.56
N TYR A 160 -23.84 -28.12 -18.15
CA TYR A 160 -23.80 -26.73 -17.69
C TYR A 160 -24.33 -26.59 -16.26
N LYS A 161 -25.51 -27.14 -15.94
CA LYS A 161 -26.11 -27.09 -14.60
C LYS A 161 -25.21 -27.75 -13.54
N PHE A 162 -24.57 -28.88 -13.87
CA PHE A 162 -23.59 -29.54 -13.02
C PHE A 162 -22.39 -28.63 -12.73
N LEU A 163 -21.75 -28.08 -13.77
CA LEU A 163 -20.59 -27.19 -13.62
C LEU A 163 -20.93 -25.89 -12.89
N LYS A 164 -22.16 -25.37 -13.06
CA LYS A 164 -22.67 -24.22 -12.31
C LYS A 164 -22.72 -24.52 -10.81
N SER A 165 -23.33 -25.66 -10.46
CA SER A 165 -23.48 -26.09 -9.06
C SER A 165 -22.13 -26.39 -8.41
N GLN A 166 -21.24 -27.06 -9.15
CA GLN A 166 -19.88 -27.33 -8.71
C GLN A 166 -19.11 -26.03 -8.45
N LEU A 167 -19.15 -25.07 -9.37
CA LEU A 167 -18.48 -23.78 -9.19
C LEU A 167 -19.01 -23.03 -7.96
N GLN A 168 -20.32 -23.03 -7.73
CA GLN A 168 -20.91 -22.39 -6.55
C GLN A 168 -20.46 -23.06 -5.24
N LYS A 169 -20.39 -24.40 -5.21
CA LYS A 169 -19.91 -25.14 -4.03
C LYS A 169 -18.46 -24.82 -3.73
N GLU A 170 -17.58 -24.95 -4.74
CA GLU A 170 -16.14 -24.71 -4.58
C GLU A 170 -15.83 -23.24 -4.23
N ALA A 171 -16.57 -22.29 -4.82
CA ALA A 171 -16.40 -20.87 -4.49
C ALA A 171 -16.82 -20.55 -3.06
N ARG A 172 -17.91 -21.17 -2.56
CA ARG A 172 -18.33 -21.04 -1.16
C ARG A 172 -17.31 -21.65 -0.20
N GLN A 173 -16.81 -22.85 -0.52
CA GLN A 173 -15.78 -23.50 0.30
C GLN A 173 -14.49 -22.67 0.36
N ALA A 174 -14.03 -22.17 -0.79
CA ALA A 174 -12.83 -21.32 -0.84
C ALA A 174 -13.02 -20.02 -0.03
N HIS A 175 -14.22 -19.44 -0.04
CA HIS A 175 -14.53 -18.27 0.77
C HIS A 175 -14.59 -18.61 2.27
N SER A 176 -15.18 -19.75 2.67
CA SER A 176 -15.19 -20.24 4.06
C SER A 176 -13.79 -20.44 4.59
N ASN A 177 -12.95 -21.19 3.87
CA ASN A 177 -11.56 -21.45 4.26
C ASN A 177 -10.77 -20.14 4.42
N TYR A 178 -11.02 -19.16 3.55
CA TYR A 178 -10.39 -17.85 3.64
C TYR A 178 -10.87 -17.06 4.88
N MET A 179 -12.13 -17.19 5.27
CA MET A 179 -12.68 -16.59 6.50
C MET A 179 -12.11 -17.25 7.74
N GLU A 180 -12.07 -18.59 7.78
CA GLU A 180 -11.45 -19.35 8.89
C GLU A 180 -9.97 -18.95 9.07
N ASP A 181 -9.22 -18.84 7.99
CA ASP A 181 -7.81 -18.40 8.01
C ASP A 181 -7.65 -16.94 8.49
N ILE A 182 -8.59 -16.05 8.19
CA ILE A 182 -8.60 -14.68 8.74
C ILE A 182 -8.95 -14.66 10.23
N VAL A 183 -9.86 -15.53 10.67
CA VAL A 183 -10.43 -15.55 12.02
C VAL A 183 -9.63 -16.45 12.99
N SER A 184 -8.69 -17.24 12.48
CA SER A 184 -7.85 -18.17 13.24
C SER A 184 -7.07 -17.54 14.41
N ASP A 185 -6.48 -18.39 15.27
CA ASP A 185 -5.72 -18.03 16.49
C ASP A 185 -4.63 -16.96 16.30
N ASP A 186 -4.21 -16.71 15.06
CA ASP A 186 -3.31 -15.64 14.68
C ASP A 186 -3.92 -14.23 14.80
N LEU A 187 -5.20 -14.08 15.16
CA LEU A 187 -5.83 -12.77 15.35
C LEU A 187 -5.15 -11.93 16.44
N GLN A 188 -4.65 -12.57 17.51
CA GLN A 188 -3.88 -11.88 18.54
C GLN A 188 -2.47 -11.52 18.06
N LYS A 189 -1.86 -12.33 17.18
CA LYS A 189 -0.50 -12.10 16.68
C LYS A 189 -0.45 -11.14 15.49
N ASN A 190 -1.49 -11.09 14.67
CA ASN A 190 -1.54 -10.30 13.44
C ASN A 190 -2.96 -9.76 13.13
N PRO A 191 -3.49 -8.83 13.95
CA PRO A 191 -4.82 -8.26 13.77
C PRO A 191 -4.97 -7.45 12.46
N LYS A 192 -3.86 -7.06 11.83
CA LYS A 192 -3.87 -6.26 10.59
C LYS A 192 -4.65 -6.94 9.46
N ARG A 193 -4.54 -8.27 9.33
CA ARG A 193 -5.17 -9.02 8.25
C ARG A 193 -6.70 -9.00 8.38
N PHE A 194 -7.20 -9.19 9.59
CA PHE A 194 -8.61 -9.08 9.94
C PHE A 194 -9.14 -7.67 9.68
N TRP A 195 -8.50 -6.63 10.24
CA TRP A 195 -8.94 -5.25 10.05
C TRP A 195 -8.88 -4.78 8.59
N SER A 196 -7.90 -5.27 7.82
CA SER A 196 -7.85 -5.04 6.37
C SER A 196 -9.08 -5.63 5.65
N TYR A 197 -9.48 -6.85 6.01
CA TYR A 197 -10.70 -7.45 5.48
C TYR A 197 -11.95 -6.66 5.87
N VAL A 198 -12.12 -6.30 7.15
CA VAL A 198 -13.26 -5.48 7.63
C VAL A 198 -13.32 -4.15 6.89
N LYS A 199 -12.19 -3.43 6.77
CA LYS A 199 -12.13 -2.17 6.02
C LYS A 199 -12.52 -2.35 4.56
N SER A 200 -12.10 -3.45 3.92
CA SER A 200 -12.49 -3.74 2.53
C SER A 200 -13.99 -4.01 2.33
N ARG A 201 -14.73 -4.29 3.41
CA ARG A 201 -16.18 -4.52 3.39
C ARG A 201 -16.99 -3.28 3.72
N LYS A 202 -16.38 -2.26 4.34
CA LYS A 202 -17.05 -0.97 4.56
C LYS A 202 -17.28 -0.30 3.21
N GLN A 203 -18.51 0.16 2.98
CA GLN A 203 -18.87 0.94 1.79
C GLN A 203 -18.42 2.40 1.88
N ASP A 204 -18.00 2.82 3.07
CA ASP A 204 -17.41 4.12 3.32
C ASP A 204 -16.04 4.18 2.65
N ALA A 205 -16.05 4.53 1.36
CA ALA A 205 -14.88 5.03 0.69
C ALA A 205 -14.50 6.35 1.38
N SER A 206 -13.60 6.24 2.35
CA SER A 206 -12.88 7.31 3.04
C SER A 206 -11.98 8.12 2.12
N GLN A 207 -12.48 8.50 0.95
CA GLN A 207 -11.91 9.67 0.33
C GLN A 207 -12.17 10.82 1.30
N ILE A 208 -11.08 11.47 1.72
CA ILE A 208 -11.13 12.78 2.38
C ILE A 208 -12.16 13.59 1.61
N VAL A 209 -13.24 13.94 2.30
CA VAL A 209 -14.35 14.72 1.73
C VAL A 209 -13.79 16.01 1.13
N THR A 210 -14.47 16.57 0.15
CA THR A 210 -14.14 17.89 -0.40
C THR A 210 -13.96 18.89 0.75
N LEU A 211 -12.78 19.53 0.83
CA LEU A 211 -12.47 20.46 1.91
C LEU A 211 -12.87 21.88 1.50
N LYS A 212 -13.37 22.65 2.46
CA LYS A 212 -13.73 24.05 2.26
C LYS A 212 -12.54 24.95 2.66
N SER A 213 -12.06 25.78 1.74
CA SER A 213 -11.06 26.81 2.03
C SER A 213 -11.67 27.91 2.91
N LYS A 214 -10.82 28.74 3.52
CA LYS A 214 -11.22 29.96 4.25
C LYS A 214 -12.01 30.92 3.35
N ASP A 215 -11.72 30.92 2.05
CA ASP A 215 -12.42 31.73 1.04
C ASP A 215 -13.79 31.16 0.64
N GLY A 216 -14.19 30.03 1.21
CA GLY A 216 -15.50 29.41 1.02
C GLY A 216 -15.59 28.41 -0.12
N PHE A 217 -14.55 28.27 -0.95
CA PHE A 217 -14.51 27.33 -2.07
C PHE A 217 -14.28 25.88 -1.65
N LEU A 218 -14.84 24.96 -2.43
CA LEU A 218 -14.75 23.52 -2.21
C LEU A 218 -13.64 22.92 -3.11
N HIS A 219 -12.69 22.23 -2.48
CA HIS A 219 -11.53 21.64 -3.14
C HIS A 219 -11.54 20.11 -3.06
N SER A 220 -11.50 19.46 -4.22
CA SER A 220 -11.43 18.00 -4.34
C SER A 220 -10.02 17.48 -4.63
N ASP A 221 -9.13 18.36 -5.10
CA ASP A 221 -7.77 18.03 -5.50
C ASP A 221 -6.85 17.82 -4.27
N THR A 222 -5.90 16.89 -4.40
CA THR A 222 -5.07 16.44 -3.26
C THR A 222 -4.14 17.53 -2.75
N ASP A 223 -3.49 18.28 -3.65
CA ASP A 223 -2.45 19.24 -3.27
C ASP A 223 -3.06 20.45 -2.55
N THR A 224 -4.22 20.96 -3.01
CA THR A 224 -4.91 22.04 -2.31
C THR A 224 -5.49 21.57 -0.98
N LYS A 225 -6.01 20.33 -0.89
CA LYS A 225 -6.45 19.76 0.39
C LYS A 225 -5.33 19.71 1.43
N VAL A 226 -4.13 19.28 1.02
CA VAL A 226 -2.94 19.25 1.88
C VAL A 226 -2.59 20.66 2.35
N SER A 227 -2.58 21.64 1.45
CA SER A 227 -2.30 23.04 1.79
C SER A 227 -3.30 23.60 2.80
N ILE A 228 -4.60 23.39 2.59
CA ILE A 228 -5.68 23.82 3.51
C ILE A 228 -5.48 23.22 4.90
N LEU A 229 -5.21 21.91 4.98
CA LEU A 229 -4.96 21.24 6.26
C LEU A 229 -3.70 21.79 6.94
N ASN A 230 -2.60 21.93 6.22
CA ASN A 230 -1.35 22.47 6.76
C ASN A 230 -1.56 23.89 7.31
N GLN A 231 -2.26 24.76 6.57
CA GLN A 231 -2.58 26.11 7.02
C GLN A 231 -3.46 26.09 8.29
N GLN A 232 -4.45 25.20 8.36
CA GLN A 232 -5.28 25.05 9.54
C GLN A 232 -4.44 24.59 10.75
N PHE A 233 -3.58 23.58 10.58
CA PHE A 233 -2.69 23.12 11.64
C PHE A 233 -1.71 24.21 12.09
N GLN A 234 -1.07 24.91 11.15
CA GLN A 234 -0.20 26.06 11.45
C GLN A 234 -0.92 27.14 12.25
N SER A 235 -2.21 27.38 11.97
CA SER A 235 -2.97 28.44 12.67
C SER A 235 -3.27 28.14 14.14
N VAL A 236 -3.26 26.86 14.56
CA VAL A 236 -3.48 26.47 15.96
C VAL A 236 -2.18 26.30 16.75
N TYR A 237 -1.02 26.38 16.10
CA TYR A 237 0.26 26.38 16.79
C TYR A 237 0.57 27.77 17.36
N THR A 238 1.07 27.79 18.59
CA THR A 238 1.63 29.00 19.19
C THR A 238 2.87 29.41 18.41
N LYS A 239 2.87 30.65 17.92
CA LYS A 239 4.09 31.29 17.42
C LYS A 239 4.80 31.87 18.63
N GLU A 240 5.83 31.20 19.11
CA GLU A 240 6.65 31.73 20.20
C GLU A 240 7.38 32.99 19.73
N ASP A 241 7.29 34.04 20.54
CA ASP A 241 8.04 35.27 20.32
C ASP A 241 9.47 35.07 20.82
N THR A 242 10.40 34.83 19.90
CA THR A 242 11.83 34.66 20.22
C THR A 242 12.55 35.98 20.42
N SER A 243 11.87 37.13 20.35
CA SER A 243 12.49 38.46 20.50
C SER A 243 13.01 38.73 21.91
N THR A 244 12.44 38.06 22.92
CA THR A 244 12.77 38.24 24.34
C THR A 244 13.06 36.91 25.02
N LEU A 245 13.87 36.06 24.39
CA LEU A 245 14.40 34.89 25.08
C LEU A 245 15.27 35.37 26.26
N PRO A 246 14.96 34.98 27.51
CA PRO A 246 15.78 35.35 28.65
C PRO A 246 17.16 34.73 28.49
N ASP A 247 18.21 35.52 28.74
CA ASP A 247 19.56 35.00 28.84
C ASP A 247 19.64 34.07 30.05
N LEU A 248 19.73 32.77 29.79
CA LEU A 248 19.83 31.74 30.81
C LEU A 248 21.21 31.74 31.49
N GLY A 249 22.15 32.56 31.00
CA GLY A 249 23.51 32.62 31.48
C GLY A 249 24.27 31.32 31.27
N THR A 250 25.43 31.20 31.89
CA THR A 250 26.19 29.96 31.90
C THR A 250 25.51 28.93 32.78
N SER A 251 25.29 27.72 32.23
CA SER A 251 24.77 26.59 33.00
C SER A 251 25.60 26.36 34.27
N PRO A 252 24.98 26.19 35.45
CA PRO A 252 25.69 25.86 36.69
C PRO A 252 26.25 24.43 36.69
N HIS A 253 25.93 23.63 35.67
CA HIS A 253 26.37 22.26 35.51
C HIS A 253 27.57 22.17 34.57
N PRO A 254 28.51 21.23 34.81
CA PRO A 254 29.63 21.00 33.90
C PRO A 254 29.11 20.64 32.50
N THR A 255 29.89 21.00 31.48
CA THR A 255 29.63 20.59 30.10
C THR A 255 29.51 19.06 30.04
N MET A 256 28.50 18.58 29.33
CA MET A 256 28.31 17.14 29.12
C MET A 256 29.54 16.56 28.40
N ASP A 257 29.97 15.38 28.83
CA ASP A 257 31.04 14.64 28.14
C ASP A 257 30.68 14.36 26.68
N ASN A 258 31.71 14.21 25.84
CA ASN A 258 31.52 13.83 24.44
C ASN A 258 30.77 12.49 24.35
N ILE A 259 29.66 12.49 23.62
CA ILE A 259 28.86 11.30 23.40
C ILE A 259 29.51 10.49 22.27
N VAL A 260 29.88 9.25 22.59
CA VAL A 260 30.43 8.30 21.62
C VAL A 260 29.35 7.29 21.23
N ILE A 261 29.09 7.18 19.94
CA ILE A 261 28.14 6.20 19.41
C ILE A 261 28.87 4.85 19.25
N HIS A 262 28.36 3.83 19.95
CA HIS A 262 28.91 2.48 19.89
C HIS A 262 28.13 1.58 18.91
N GLU A 263 28.87 0.80 18.11
CA GLU A 263 28.28 -0.16 17.14
C GLU A 263 27.31 -1.15 17.79
N ARG A 264 27.63 -1.63 19.00
CA ARG A 264 26.76 -2.55 19.75
C ARG A 264 25.41 -1.90 20.08
N GLY A 265 25.40 -0.61 20.41
CA GLY A 265 24.19 0.16 20.66
C GLY A 265 23.33 0.26 19.40
N VAL A 266 23.96 0.64 18.28
CA VAL A 266 23.31 0.71 16.96
C VAL A 266 22.73 -0.64 16.55
N TYR A 267 23.50 -1.73 16.68
CA TYR A 267 23.03 -3.09 16.40
C TYR A 267 21.77 -3.46 17.20
N LYS A 268 21.77 -3.20 18.52
CA LYS A 268 20.62 -3.49 19.39
C LYS A 268 19.38 -2.71 18.94
N LEU A 269 19.57 -1.44 18.57
CA LEU A 269 18.49 -0.58 18.07
C LEU A 269 17.92 -1.11 16.76
N LEU A 270 18.78 -1.49 15.81
CA LEU A 270 18.38 -2.10 14.54
C LEU A 270 17.61 -3.41 14.74
N LYS A 271 18.06 -4.28 15.66
CA LYS A 271 17.34 -5.51 16.02
C LYS A 271 16.00 -5.25 16.71
N GLY A 272 15.88 -4.15 17.44
CA GLY A 272 14.65 -3.71 18.10
C GLY A 272 13.57 -3.20 17.15
N LEU A 273 13.90 -2.89 15.90
CA LEU A 273 12.96 -2.33 14.93
C LEU A 273 11.76 -3.24 14.65
N ARG A 274 10.62 -2.63 14.28
CA ARG A 274 9.44 -3.38 13.80
C ARG A 274 9.56 -3.59 12.28
N PRO A 275 9.71 -4.84 11.78
CA PRO A 275 10.09 -5.09 10.39
C PRO A 275 9.06 -4.65 9.34
N PHE A 276 7.78 -4.53 9.71
CA PHE A 276 6.68 -4.21 8.79
C PHE A 276 6.12 -2.80 8.99
N LYS A 277 6.97 -1.84 9.39
CA LYS A 277 6.66 -0.41 9.28
C LYS A 277 6.67 0.02 7.81
N ALA A 278 5.98 1.11 7.51
CA ALA A 278 6.01 1.69 6.17
C ALA A 278 7.44 2.16 5.87
N THR A 279 7.87 1.99 4.62
CA THR A 279 9.13 2.54 4.13
C THR A 279 8.99 4.06 4.01
N GLY A 280 10.04 4.79 4.44
CA GLY A 280 10.13 6.24 4.33
C GLY A 280 10.34 6.76 2.91
N PRO A 281 10.51 8.08 2.71
CA PRO A 281 10.91 8.68 1.44
C PRO A 281 12.34 8.29 1.05
N ASP A 282 13.13 7.77 2.00
CA ASP A 282 14.43 7.17 1.74
C ASP A 282 14.36 5.86 0.93
N GLU A 283 13.16 5.29 0.74
CA GLU A 283 12.95 3.99 0.10
C GLU A 283 13.65 2.81 0.81
N VAL A 284 14.18 3.00 2.02
CA VAL A 284 14.93 1.99 2.79
C VAL A 284 13.98 1.22 3.71
N PRO A 285 13.69 -0.07 3.43
CA PRO A 285 12.67 -0.79 4.19
C PRO A 285 13.18 -1.20 5.57
N THR A 286 12.43 -0.92 6.64
CA THR A 286 12.82 -1.27 8.03
C THR A 286 13.18 -2.75 8.21
N ASN A 287 12.56 -3.62 7.42
CA ASN A 287 12.88 -5.04 7.41
C ASN A 287 14.35 -5.32 7.07
N ILE A 288 14.95 -4.62 6.10
CA ILE A 288 16.35 -4.84 5.73
C ILE A 288 17.28 -4.41 6.87
N LEU A 289 16.98 -3.29 7.50
CA LEU A 289 17.76 -2.72 8.60
C LEU A 289 17.82 -3.69 9.79
N LYS A 290 16.71 -4.35 10.08
CA LYS A 290 16.64 -5.38 11.13
C LYS A 290 17.36 -6.68 10.75
N GLN A 291 17.18 -7.14 9.51
CA GLN A 291 17.71 -8.43 9.07
C GLN A 291 19.23 -8.37 8.84
N ALA A 292 19.73 -7.26 8.27
CA ALA A 292 21.13 -6.99 8.04
C ALA A 292 21.79 -6.12 9.13
N ALA A 293 21.20 -6.10 10.34
CA ALA A 293 21.65 -5.25 11.44
C ALA A 293 23.14 -5.40 11.79
N GLU A 294 23.68 -6.62 11.71
CA GLU A 294 25.09 -6.90 11.99
C GLU A 294 26.00 -6.22 10.97
N SER A 295 25.70 -6.38 9.67
CA SER A 295 26.49 -5.77 8.60
C SER A 295 26.29 -4.25 8.51
N LEU A 296 25.12 -3.72 8.91
CA LEU A 296 24.79 -2.30 8.80
C LEU A 296 25.18 -1.45 10.02
N ALA A 297 25.34 -2.05 11.19
CA ALA A 297 25.67 -1.31 12.41
C ALA A 297 26.96 -0.46 12.28
N PRO A 298 28.06 -0.93 11.67
CA PRO A 298 29.28 -0.13 11.52
C PRO A 298 29.08 1.12 10.65
N TYR A 299 28.35 0.98 9.54
CA TYR A 299 28.00 2.10 8.65
C TYR A 299 27.22 3.19 9.38
N LEU A 300 26.16 2.78 10.05
CA LEU A 300 25.26 3.69 10.73
C LEU A 300 25.90 4.31 11.98
N THR A 301 26.84 3.62 12.62
CA THR A 301 27.63 4.19 13.73
C THR A 301 28.43 5.40 13.27
N ARG A 302 29.17 5.28 12.16
CA ARG A 302 29.88 6.43 11.56
C ARG A 302 28.92 7.57 11.19
N MET A 303 27.78 7.22 10.62
CA MET A 303 26.74 8.19 10.26
C MET A 303 26.21 8.98 11.46
N PHE A 304 25.87 8.29 12.54
CA PHE A 304 25.32 8.94 13.73
C PHE A 304 26.38 9.74 14.49
N GLN A 305 27.63 9.28 14.53
CA GLN A 305 28.72 10.04 15.12
C GLN A 305 28.93 11.35 14.36
N LEU A 306 29.07 11.31 13.03
CA LEU A 306 29.25 12.51 12.22
C LEU A 306 28.07 13.49 12.35
N SER A 307 26.85 12.95 12.39
CA SER A 307 25.64 13.75 12.59
C SER A 307 25.62 14.48 13.93
N LEU A 308 26.09 13.83 14.99
CA LEU A 308 26.22 14.41 16.32
C LEU A 308 27.32 15.49 16.35
N ASP A 309 28.50 15.17 15.79
CA ASP A 309 29.67 16.05 15.79
C ASP A 309 29.40 17.35 15.01
N GLU A 310 28.69 17.27 13.88
CA GLU A 310 28.31 18.44 13.08
C GLU A 310 27.04 19.15 13.58
N GLY A 311 26.25 18.52 14.47
CA GLY A 311 24.92 18.99 14.84
C GLY A 311 23.93 19.03 13.67
N LYS A 312 24.14 18.18 12.65
CA LYS A 312 23.34 18.15 11.41
C LYS A 312 22.82 16.74 11.15
N ILE A 313 21.61 16.65 10.59
CA ILE A 313 21.05 15.40 10.04
C ILE A 313 20.98 15.50 8.51
N PRO A 314 20.90 14.38 7.77
CA PRO A 314 20.64 14.40 6.34
C PRO A 314 19.39 15.22 6.01
N ASP A 315 19.48 16.01 4.95
CA ASP A 315 18.36 16.82 4.47
C ASP A 315 17.18 15.95 4.04
N GLU A 316 17.45 14.73 3.58
CA GLU A 316 16.40 13.76 3.26
C GLU A 316 15.57 13.37 4.50
N TRP A 317 16.16 13.29 5.69
CA TRP A 317 15.43 12.96 6.92
C TRP A 317 14.57 14.12 7.43
N ARG A 318 14.84 15.35 6.95
CA ARG A 318 13.97 16.52 7.20
C ARG A 318 12.75 16.55 6.28
N LYS A 319 12.77 15.81 5.16
CA LYS A 319 11.66 15.77 4.21
C LYS A 319 10.55 14.89 4.78
N VAL A 320 9.59 15.52 5.45
CA VAL A 320 8.33 14.86 5.80
C VAL A 320 7.54 14.66 4.50
N PHE A 321 7.21 13.42 4.15
CA PHE A 321 6.25 13.20 3.07
C PHE A 321 4.85 13.51 3.60
N ASP A 322 4.19 14.49 2.98
CA ASP A 322 2.73 14.56 2.89
C ASP A 322 2.28 13.22 2.30
N LEU A 323 1.87 12.27 3.16
CA LEU A 323 1.28 11.02 2.70
C LEU A 323 0.12 11.36 1.74
N LYS A 324 0.39 11.30 0.43
CA LYS A 324 -0.61 11.09 -0.63
C LYS A 324 -1.17 9.66 -0.51
N HIS A 325 -1.49 9.23 0.69
CA HIS A 325 -2.34 8.09 1.01
C HIS A 325 -3.46 8.65 1.85
N HIS A 326 -4.67 8.59 1.31
CA HIS A 326 -5.93 8.98 1.93
C HIS A 326 -5.87 8.89 3.46
N LEU A 327 -5.75 10.05 4.11
CA LEU A 327 -5.95 10.20 5.54
C LEU A 327 -7.37 9.70 5.82
N HIS A 328 -7.43 8.53 6.42
CA HIS A 328 -8.65 7.98 6.96
C HIS A 328 -8.84 8.63 8.33
N ASP A 329 -9.99 9.27 8.54
CA ASP A 329 -10.44 9.70 9.86
C ASP A 329 -10.39 8.51 10.84
N ASP A 330 -9.55 8.65 11.85
CA ASP A 330 -9.80 8.14 13.19
C ASP A 330 -9.32 9.25 14.14
N MET A 331 -10.26 9.85 14.86
CA MET A 331 -10.02 10.75 15.99
C MET A 331 -9.31 10.01 17.12
N ALA A 332 -8.00 9.92 16.98
CA ALA A 332 -7.01 9.82 18.03
C ALA A 332 -5.68 9.95 17.28
N TYR A 333 -5.08 11.13 17.29
CA TYR A 333 -3.69 11.31 16.88
C TYR A 333 -2.81 10.64 17.94
N ASP A 334 -2.84 9.31 17.96
CA ASP A 334 -1.65 8.56 18.37
C ASP A 334 -0.60 8.92 17.31
N ARG A 335 0.53 9.46 17.77
CA ARG A 335 1.65 9.91 16.93
C ARG A 335 2.23 8.72 16.18
N ARG A 336 1.52 8.18 15.19
CA ARG A 336 2.08 7.32 14.17
C ARG A 336 2.71 8.23 13.15
N LYS A 337 3.80 8.89 13.57
CA LYS A 337 4.81 9.34 12.62
C LYS A 337 5.13 8.08 11.81
N ASN A 338 4.86 8.09 10.50
CA ASN A 338 5.71 7.35 9.58
C ASN A 338 7.06 8.07 9.60
N SER A 339 7.69 7.97 10.76
CA SER A 339 9.04 8.37 10.99
C SER A 339 9.85 7.40 10.15
N ASP A 340 10.77 7.93 9.38
CA ASP A 340 11.79 7.11 8.75
C ASP A 340 12.47 6.32 9.85
N CYS A 341 13.00 5.15 9.49
CA CYS A 341 13.70 4.32 10.48
C CYS A 341 14.83 5.09 11.16
N CYS A 342 15.38 6.09 10.47
CA CYS A 342 16.40 7.00 10.96
C CYS A 342 15.83 8.13 11.84
N THR A 343 14.63 8.65 11.59
CA THR A 343 13.97 9.60 12.49
C THR A 343 13.49 8.93 13.78
N ASP A 344 13.11 7.65 13.74
CA ASP A 344 12.71 6.87 14.93
C ASP A 344 13.95 6.66 15.80
N PHE A 345 15.11 6.53 15.16
CA PHE A 345 16.41 6.42 15.82
C PHE A 345 16.86 7.75 16.43
N CYS A 346 16.72 8.88 15.72
CA CYS A 346 16.97 10.22 16.27
C CYS A 346 16.02 10.53 17.44
N GLU A 347 14.73 10.19 17.34
CA GLU A 347 13.79 10.30 18.46
C GLU A 347 14.16 9.38 19.61
N THR A 348 14.63 8.17 19.33
CA THR A 348 15.12 7.25 20.36
C THR A 348 16.36 7.83 21.04
N LEU A 349 17.31 8.39 20.30
CA LEU A 349 18.51 9.08 20.80
C LEU A 349 18.17 10.28 21.72
N VAL A 350 17.22 11.12 21.31
CA VAL A 350 16.82 12.34 22.03
C VAL A 350 15.97 12.02 23.27
N ASN A 351 15.22 10.92 23.26
CA ASN A 351 14.49 10.47 24.44
C ASN A 351 15.49 9.95 25.49
N SER A 352 15.63 10.70 26.60
CA SER A 352 16.61 10.57 27.69
C SER A 352 16.91 9.17 28.24
N ARG A 353 16.11 8.14 27.94
CA ARG A 353 16.31 6.74 28.31
C ARG A 353 17.18 5.92 27.34
N ALA A 354 17.53 6.41 26.14
CA ALA A 354 18.39 5.67 25.21
C ALA A 354 19.89 5.91 25.44
N MET A 355 20.27 7.06 25.99
CA MET A 355 21.65 7.37 26.37
C MET A 355 22.22 6.34 27.37
N GLU A 356 21.40 5.83 28.28
CA GLU A 356 21.78 4.73 29.19
C GLU A 356 21.94 3.37 28.48
N ARG A 357 21.32 3.17 27.32
CA ARG A 357 21.35 1.92 26.55
C ARG A 357 22.44 1.88 25.48
N MET A 358 23.08 3.02 25.22
CA MET A 358 24.19 3.18 24.28
C MET A 358 25.57 3.02 24.93
N LYS A 359 25.67 3.11 26.26
CA LYS A 359 26.77 2.54 27.04
C LYS A 359 26.65 1.01 27.07
#